data_AF-A0A970WJF3-F1
#
_entry.id   AF-A0A970WJF3-F1
#
_cell.length_a   1.000
_cell.length_b   1.000
_cell.length_c   1.000
_cell.angle_alpha   90.00
_cell.angle_beta   90.00
_cell.angle_gamma   90.00
#
_symmetry.space_group_name_H-M   'P 1'
#
loop_
_entity.id
_entity.type
_entity.pdbx_description
1 polymer ?
#
loop_
_entity_poly.entity_id
_entity_poly.type
_entity_poly.pdbx_seq_one_letter_code
_entity_poly.pdbx_strand_id
1 'polypeptide(L)' 'MNERRFLGTERDIPSPEVAEKPVRRRFAAEYKLRILAEADACTERGSLGELLRREGL' A
#
# COMPACT_ATOMS: atom_id res chain seq x y z
N MET A 1 -18.96 50.47 -8.17
CA MET A 1 -18.93 50.06 -9.58
C MET A 1 -17.48 49.67 -9.89
N ASN A 2 -17.04 48.42 -10.02
CA ASN A 2 -17.62 47.07 -10.09
C ASN A 2 -16.55 46.14 -9.48
N GLU A 3 -16.84 45.34 -8.44
CA GLU A 3 -17.27 43.95 -8.57
C GLU A 3 -16.76 43.24 -9.84
N ARG A 4 -15.58 42.63 -9.74
CA ARG A 4 -15.29 41.39 -10.49
C ARG A 4 -14.91 40.32 -9.49
N ARG A 5 -15.96 39.71 -8.92
CA ARG A 5 -15.90 38.39 -8.32
C ARG A 5 -15.29 37.46 -9.38
N PHE A 6 -14.17 36.85 -9.06
CA PHE A 6 -13.66 35.70 -9.81
C PHE A 6 -14.68 34.57 -9.61
N LEU A 7 -15.68 34.50 -10.47
CA LEU A 7 -16.49 33.30 -10.68
C LEU A 7 -15.65 32.34 -11.51
N GLY A 8 -14.62 31.77 -10.87
CA GLY A 8 -13.94 30.60 -11.39
C GLY A 8 -14.88 29.42 -11.18
N THR A 9 -15.47 28.95 -12.27
CA THR A 9 -16.09 27.64 -12.29
C THR A 9 -14.96 26.62 -12.11
N GLU A 10 -14.73 26.25 -10.86
CA GLU A 10 -14.04 25.01 -10.51
C GLU A 10 -14.87 23.91 -11.18
N ARG A 11 -14.45 23.56 -12.40
CA ARG A 11 -14.95 22.37 -13.07
C ARG A 11 -14.74 21.26 -12.05
N ASP A 12 -15.82 20.56 -11.79
CA ASP A 12 -15.92 19.39 -10.94
C ASP A 12 -15.06 18.27 -11.56
N ILE A 13 -13.73 18.45 -11.53
CA ILE A 13 -12.77 17.45 -11.98
C ILE A 13 -12.85 16.39 -10.89
N PRO A 14 -13.37 15.19 -11.20
CA PRO A 14 -13.46 14.15 -10.21
C PRO A 14 -12.05 13.88 -9.70
N SER A 15 -11.92 13.80 -8.38
CA SER A 15 -10.64 13.45 -7.77
C SER A 15 -10.17 12.11 -8.35
N PRO A 16 -8.90 11.99 -8.75
CA PRO A 16 -8.39 10.76 -9.36
C PRO A 16 -8.56 9.58 -8.40
N GLU A 17 -9.01 8.44 -8.92
CA GLU A 17 -9.20 7.19 -8.14
C GLU A 17 -7.88 6.66 -7.54
N VAL A 18 -6.74 7.11 -8.07
CA VAL A 18 -5.40 6.72 -7.63
C VAL A 18 -4.74 7.88 -6.90
N ALA A 19 -4.25 7.62 -5.69
CA ALA A 19 -3.49 8.59 -4.94
C ALA A 19 -2.18 8.98 -5.66
N GLU A 20 -1.84 10.27 -5.61
CA GLU A 20 -0.62 10.83 -6.23
C GLU A 20 0.67 10.16 -5.71
N LYS A 21 0.66 9.65 -4.47
CA LYS A 21 1.82 9.05 -3.82
C LYS A 21 1.53 7.60 -3.39
N PRO A 22 2.43 6.65 -3.71
CA PRO A 22 2.29 5.28 -3.26
C PRO A 22 2.55 5.18 -1.75
N VAL A 23 1.63 4.53 -1.03
CA VAL A 23 1.79 4.23 0.40
C VAL A 23 2.46 2.87 0.54
N ARG A 24 3.57 2.80 1.28
CA ARG A 24 4.23 1.53 1.60
C ARG A 24 3.49 0.82 2.72
N ARG A 25 3.26 -0.49 2.56
CA ARG A 25 2.73 -1.36 3.62
C ARG A 25 3.68 -1.36 4.82
N ARG A 26 3.13 -1.22 6.03
CA ARG A 26 3.86 -1.37 7.30
C ARG A 26 3.37 -2.64 7.98
N PHE A 27 4.31 -3.44 8.48
CA PHE A 27 4.00 -4.63 9.26
C PHE A 27 4.25 -4.40 10.73
N ALA A 28 3.33 -4.89 11.56
CA ALA A 28 3.49 -4.95 13.00
C ALA A 28 4.64 -5.90 13.38
N ALA A 29 5.15 -5.76 14.60
CA ALA A 29 6.28 -6.59 15.07
C ALA A 29 5.87 -8.07 15.15
N GLU A 30 4.66 -8.34 15.60
CA GLU A 30 4.06 -9.66 15.77
C GLU A 30 3.97 -10.40 14.43
N TYR A 31 3.58 -9.68 13.37
CA TYR A 31 3.55 -10.23 12.02
C TYR A 31 4.94 -10.66 11.58
N LYS A 32 5.95 -9.81 11.79
CA LYS A 32 7.33 -10.13 11.40
C LYS A 32 7.86 -11.34 12.17
N LEU A 33 7.59 -11.43 13.47
CA LEU A 33 8.00 -12.57 14.29
C LEU A 33 7.37 -13.88 13.82
N ARG A 34 6.08 -13.87 13.45
CA ARG A 34 5.41 -15.04 12.86
C ARG A 34 6.10 -15.49 11.58
N ILE A 35 6.37 -14.55 10.65
CA ILE A 35 7.03 -14.87 9.38
C ILE A 35 8.43 -15.43 9.61
N LEU A 36 9.19 -14.89 10.56
CA LEU A 36 10.51 -15.42 10.91
C LEU A 36 10.42 -16.86 11.42
N ALA A 37 9.47 -17.15 12.31
CA ALA A 37 9.28 -18.51 12.83
C ALA A 37 8.88 -19.50 11.71
N GLU A 38 8.00 -19.11 10.79
CA GLU A 38 7.63 -19.94 9.63
C GLU A 38 8.81 -20.13 8.65
N ALA A 39 9.62 -19.09 8.44
CA ALA A 39 10.80 -19.14 7.61
C ALA A 39 11.88 -20.06 8.20
N ASP A 40 12.09 -20.02 9.52
CA ASP A 40 13.02 -20.91 10.22
C ASP A 40 12.57 -22.38 10.13
N ALA A 41 11.27 -22.64 10.04
CA ALA A 41 10.71 -23.98 9.84
C ALA A 41 10.80 -24.50 8.38
N CYS A 42 11.18 -23.65 7.42
CA CYS A 42 11.28 -24.03 6.01
C CYS A 42 12.57 -24.83 5.72
N THR A 43 12.48 -26.16 5.67
CA THR A 43 13.64 -27.03 5.39
C THR A 43 13.76 -27.44 3.93
N GLU A 44 12.64 -27.50 3.21
CA GLU A 44 12.59 -27.99 1.83
C GLU A 44 12.96 -26.92 0.82
N ARG A 45 13.58 -27.32 -0.29
CA ARG A 45 13.88 -26.38 -1.38
C ARG A 45 12.59 -25.76 -1.91
N GLY A 46 12.54 -24.43 -1.92
CA GLY A 46 11.41 -23.67 -2.43
C GLY A 46 10.32 -23.35 -1.40
N SER A 47 10.31 -24.01 -0.24
CA SER A 47 9.30 -23.79 0.82
C SER A 47 9.28 -22.34 1.33
N LEU A 48 10.45 -21.72 1.52
CA LEU A 48 10.55 -20.29 1.84
C LEU A 48 9.90 -19.40 0.77
N GLY A 49 10.12 -19.71 -0.50
CA GLY A 49 9.52 -18.96 -1.60
C GLY A 49 8.00 -19.13 -1.67
N GLU A 50 7.48 -20.30 -1.34
CA GLU A 50 6.04 -20.55 -1.25
C GLU A 50 5.40 -19.73 -0.12
N LEU A 51 6.04 -19.71 1.06
CA LEU A 51 5.65 -18.87 2.19
C LEU A 51 5.54 -17.39 1.78
N LEU A 52 6.57 -16.82 1.16
CA LEU A 52 6.58 -15.40 0.79
C LEU A 52 5.49 -15.04 -0.23
N ARG A 53 5.23 -15.92 -1.21
CA ARG A 53 4.17 -15.72 -2.21
C ARG A 53 2.78 -15.75 -1.58
N ARG A 54 2.54 -16.67 -0.64
CA ARG A 54 1.29 -16.75 0.13
C ARG A 54 1.02 -15.46 0.91
N GLU A 55 2.07 -14.88 1.47
CA GLU A 55 2.01 -13.65 2.27
C GLU A 55 2.01 -12.36 1.41
N GLY A 56 2.29 -12.49 0.11
CA GLY A 56 2.44 -11.38 -0.82
C GLY A 56 3.59 -10.45 -0.43
N LEU A 57 4.69 -11.03 0.08
CA LEU A 57 5.92 -10.33 0.49
C LEU A 57 6.93 -10.22 -0.65
#